data_AF-A0A0Q7XKQ9-F1
#
_entry.id   AF-A0A0Q7XKQ9-F1
#
_cell.length_a   1.000
_cell.length_b   1.000
_cell.length_c   1.000
_cell.angle_alpha   90.00
_cell.angle_beta   90.00
_cell.angle_gamma   90.00
#
_symmetry.space_group_name_H-M   'P 1'
#
loop_
_entity.id
_entity.type
_entity.pdbx_description
1 polymer ?
#
loop_
_entity_poly.entity_id
_entity_poly.type
_entity_poly.pdbx_seq_one_letter_code
_entity_poly.pdbx_strand_id
1 'polypeptide(L)'
;MTQEQIMELFIQAVEVDRRLPQTAKPKALKAMSLPYVHDTADQNGWGAERYLEERAEFFDARSTRLTKNQIGIWEAAMEAIKLCENESQRRSLWAWATAQAGGMPLSKWSKTVEHIHPATAEWRAKRAIRVIHNQIESKRCLHNQNDMNGDLSDTPKIMDNRDKIRAWRDTDTEGLMPCYFDQQIAGISVKELALAKRRERDAKRRQSEAA
;
A
#
# COMPACT_ATOMS: atom_id res chain seq x y z
N MET A 1 -18.16 12.78 7.96
CA MET A 1 -16.70 12.66 8.19
C MET A 1 -16.04 12.81 6.83
N THR A 2 -15.29 13.89 6.60
CA THR A 2 -14.63 14.14 5.30
C THR A 2 -13.44 13.19 5.10
N GLN A 3 -12.99 12.98 3.86
CA GLN A 3 -11.84 12.11 3.56
C GLN A 3 -10.57 12.48 4.34
N GLU A 4 -10.32 13.78 4.49
CA GLU A 4 -9.18 14.32 5.27
C GLU A 4 -9.28 13.96 6.75
N GLN A 5 -10.47 14.07 7.35
CA GLN A 5 -10.71 13.64 8.73
C GLN A 5 -10.47 12.15 8.89
N ILE A 6 -10.80 11.32 7.89
CA ILE A 6 -10.49 9.88 7.92
C ILE A 6 -8.98 9.67 7.91
N MET A 7 -8.26 10.39 7.04
CA MET A 7 -6.80 10.30 6.94
C MET A 7 -6.14 10.67 8.28
N GLU A 8 -6.53 11.80 8.87
CA GLU A 8 -6.01 12.24 10.17
C GLU A 8 -6.34 11.23 11.28
N LEU A 9 -7.56 10.69 11.31
CA LEU A 9 -7.98 9.68 12.27
C LEU A 9 -7.06 8.47 12.24
N PHE A 10 -6.74 7.95 11.05
CA PHE A 10 -5.85 6.79 10.93
C PHE A 10 -4.38 7.11 11.27
N ILE A 11 -3.89 8.30 10.92
CA ILE A 11 -2.53 8.72 11.30
C ILE A 11 -2.40 8.78 12.82
N GLN A 12 -3.35 9.45 13.50
CA GLN A 12 -3.38 9.54 14.96
C GLN A 12 -3.55 8.17 15.60
N ALA A 13 -4.42 7.32 15.06
CA ALA A 13 -4.61 5.97 15.57
C ALA A 13 -3.32 5.14 15.50
N VAL A 14 -2.52 5.25 14.45
CA VAL A 14 -1.23 4.52 14.38
C VAL A 14 -0.22 5.05 15.38
N GLU A 15 -0.16 6.36 15.63
CA GLU A 15 0.70 6.90 16.68
C GLU A 15 0.34 6.34 18.07
N VAL A 16 -0.95 6.18 18.33
CA VAL A 16 -1.48 5.56 19.55
C VAL A 16 -1.14 4.07 19.58
N ASP A 17 -1.33 3.35 18.48
CA ASP A 17 -1.05 1.92 18.34
C ASP A 17 0.42 1.58 18.64
N ARG A 18 1.35 2.42 18.18
CA ARG A 18 2.79 2.27 18.46
C ARG A 18 3.14 2.40 19.95
N ARG A 19 2.33 3.15 20.71
CA ARG A 19 2.50 3.37 22.15
C ARG A 19 1.76 2.32 22.97
N LEU A 20 0.78 1.62 22.38
CA LEU A 20 0.10 0.52 23.03
C LEU A 20 1.09 -0.65 23.24
N PRO A 21 1.09 -1.29 24.43
CA PRO A 21 1.90 -2.46 24.65
C PRO A 21 1.40 -3.63 23.78
N GLN A 22 2.24 -4.14 22.87
CA GLN A 22 1.97 -5.32 22.04
C GLN A 22 2.01 -6.65 22.84
N THR A 23 1.25 -6.74 23.93
CA THR A 23 1.20 -7.94 24.76
C THR A 23 -0.19 -8.55 24.71
N ALA A 24 -0.46 -9.37 23.69
CA ALA A 24 -1.57 -10.34 23.72
C ALA A 24 -1.37 -11.42 24.81
N LYS A 25 -0.15 -11.51 25.38
CA LYS A 25 0.18 -12.27 26.58
C LYS A 25 1.05 -11.40 27.46
N PRO A 26 0.84 -11.31 28.79
CA PRO A 26 1.81 -10.70 29.67
C PRO A 26 3.14 -11.41 29.42
N LYS A 27 4.18 -10.64 29.06
CA LYS A 27 5.53 -11.17 28.88
C LYS A 27 5.85 -11.96 30.16
N ALA A 28 6.17 -13.25 30.03
CA ALA A 28 6.51 -14.08 31.18
C ALA A 28 7.53 -13.31 32.04
N LEU A 29 7.20 -13.13 33.32
CA LEU A 29 8.04 -12.41 34.27
C LEU A 29 9.40 -13.11 34.36
N LYS A 30 10.35 -12.71 33.50
CA LYS A 30 11.77 -12.88 33.80
C LYS A 30 11.98 -12.12 35.09
N ALA A 31 12.53 -12.76 36.12
CA ALA A 31 12.79 -12.21 37.44
C ALA A 31 12.99 -10.69 37.38
N MET A 32 11.93 -9.94 37.69
CA MET A 32 11.97 -8.50 37.61
C MET A 32 12.73 -8.03 38.83
N SER A 33 13.87 -7.40 38.61
CA SER A 33 14.38 -6.40 39.55
C SER A 33 13.30 -5.33 39.64
N LEU A 34 12.48 -5.39 40.68
CA LEU A 34 11.59 -4.27 40.99
C LEU A 34 12.51 -3.10 41.35
N PRO A 35 12.38 -1.95 40.68
CA PRO A 35 13.13 -0.78 41.09
C PRO A 35 12.83 -0.51 42.56
N TYR A 36 13.89 -0.28 43.34
CA TYR A 36 13.77 0.05 44.75
C TYR A 36 12.86 1.28 44.89
N VAL A 37 11.72 1.10 45.54
CA VAL A 37 10.80 2.20 45.85
C VAL A 37 11.23 2.76 47.18
N HIS A 38 11.73 3.99 47.17
CA HIS A 38 12.15 4.70 48.37
C HIS A 38 10.98 4.87 49.33
N ASP A 39 11.19 4.52 50.60
CA ASP A 39 10.22 4.73 51.66
C ASP A 39 10.22 6.20 52.13
N THR A 40 9.24 6.56 52.96
CA THR A 40 9.14 7.93 53.48
C THR A 40 10.34 8.33 54.35
N ALA A 41 11.06 7.36 54.92
CA ALA A 41 12.27 7.61 55.72
C ALA A 41 13.45 8.00 54.82
N ASP A 42 13.64 7.32 53.69
CA ASP A 42 14.63 7.65 52.66
C ASP A 42 14.36 9.02 52.05
N GLN A 43 13.09 9.33 51.77
CA GLN A 43 12.68 10.60 51.16
C GLN A 43 12.86 11.81 52.08
N ASN A 44 12.85 11.63 53.40
CA ASN A 44 13.05 12.73 54.36
C ASN A 44 14.48 13.29 54.35
N GLY A 45 15.46 12.57 53.80
CA GLY A 45 16.84 13.03 53.63
C GLY A 45 17.10 13.75 52.30
N TRP A 46 16.11 13.79 51.40
CA TRP A 46 16.27 14.38 50.08
C TRP A 46 16.04 15.88 50.20
N GLY A 47 17.09 16.66 50.01
CA GLY A 47 16.96 18.11 49.89
C GLY A 47 15.95 18.50 48.80
N ALA A 48 15.55 19.78 48.79
CA ALA A 48 14.50 20.29 47.90
C ALA A 48 14.76 20.04 46.41
N GLU A 49 16.03 19.97 45.98
CA GLU A 49 16.42 19.76 44.58
C GLU A 49 16.00 18.39 44.04
N ARG A 50 16.28 17.31 44.77
CA ARG A 50 15.92 15.94 44.35
C ARG A 50 14.41 15.71 44.32
N TYR A 51 13.65 16.39 45.19
CA TYR A 51 12.19 16.38 45.13
C TYR A 51 11.63 17.05 43.88
N LEU A 52 12.28 18.09 43.37
CA LEU A 52 11.86 18.76 42.14
C LEU A 52 12.13 17.89 40.91
N GLU A 53 13.26 17.19 40.89
CA GLU A 53 13.63 16.24 39.83
C GLU A 53 12.64 15.08 39.76
N GLU A 54 12.40 14.38 40.88
CA GLU A 54 11.43 13.27 40.97
C GLU A 54 10.01 13.73 40.59
N ARG A 55 9.62 14.96 40.98
CA ARG A 55 8.34 15.53 40.60
C ARG A 55 8.28 15.78 39.10
N ALA A 56 9.33 16.33 38.49
CA ALA A 56 9.40 16.54 37.06
C ALA A 56 9.33 15.21 36.30
N GLU A 57 10.10 14.20 36.72
CA GLU A 57 10.07 12.84 36.17
C GLU A 57 8.69 12.19 36.30
N PHE A 58 8.00 12.37 37.43
CA PHE A 58 6.64 11.88 37.60
C PHE A 58 5.66 12.52 36.61
N PHE A 59 5.78 13.82 36.35
CA PHE A 59 4.93 14.51 35.38
C PHE A 59 5.29 14.18 33.93
N ASP A 60 6.57 13.96 33.61
CA ASP A 60 7.00 13.45 32.29
C ASP A 60 6.55 12.00 32.07
N ALA A 61 6.65 11.15 33.09
CA ALA A 61 6.11 9.80 33.05
C ALA A 61 4.57 9.78 32.93
N ARG A 62 3.89 10.85 33.36
CA ARG A 62 2.43 11.02 33.19
C ARG A 62 2.07 11.59 31.83
N SER A 63 2.87 12.49 31.26
CA SER A 63 2.66 13.08 29.93
C SER A 63 2.88 12.06 28.81
N THR A 64 3.71 11.04 29.06
CA THR A 64 3.96 9.90 28.16
C THR A 64 2.87 8.83 28.17
N ARG A 65 1.95 8.84 29.15
CA ARG A 65 0.82 7.88 29.20
C ARG A 65 -0.22 8.18 28.13
N LEU A 66 -0.81 7.13 27.56
CA LEU A 66 -1.97 7.28 26.70
C LEU A 66 -3.11 7.97 27.45
N THR A 67 -3.67 9.00 26.83
CA THR A 67 -4.89 9.64 27.33
C THR A 67 -6.12 8.83 26.90
N LYS A 68 -7.23 8.96 27.63
CA LYS A 68 -8.51 8.32 27.25
C LYS A 68 -8.96 8.74 25.85
N ASN A 69 -8.75 10.01 25.49
CA ASN A 69 -9.11 10.53 24.17
C ASN A 69 -8.30 9.87 23.05
N GLN A 70 -7.01 9.63 23.28
CA GLN A 70 -6.15 8.90 22.33
C GLN A 70 -6.63 7.45 22.13
N ILE A 71 -7.03 6.77 23.20
CA ILE A 71 -7.62 5.43 23.11
C ILE A 71 -8.93 5.46 22.31
N GLY A 72 -9.81 6.44 22.59
CA GLY A 72 -11.06 6.60 21.86
C GLY A 72 -10.87 6.88 20.37
N ILE A 73 -9.83 7.65 19.99
CA ILE A 73 -9.44 7.87 18.59
C ILE A 73 -9.01 6.56 17.92
N TRP A 74 -8.21 5.75 18.61
CA TRP A 74 -7.79 4.44 18.12
C TRP A 74 -8.97 3.48 17.97
N GLU A 75 -9.89 3.44 18.94
CA GLU A 75 -11.11 2.63 18.87
C GLU A 75 -12.00 3.05 17.69
N ALA A 76 -12.19 4.36 17.50
CA ALA A 76 -12.95 4.91 16.37
C ALA A 76 -12.34 4.51 15.02
N ALA A 77 -11.01 4.52 14.90
CA ALA A 77 -10.33 4.05 13.69
C ALA A 77 -10.53 2.54 13.47
N MET A 78 -10.49 1.73 14.54
CA MET A 78 -10.75 0.29 14.49
C MET A 78 -12.21 -0.04 14.16
N GLU A 79 -13.16 0.82 14.50
CA GLU A 79 -14.55 0.68 14.05
C GLU A 79 -14.70 1.09 12.58
N ALA A 80 -14.07 2.20 12.18
CA ALA A 80 -14.10 2.67 10.80
C ALA A 80 -13.48 1.66 9.82
N ILE A 81 -12.40 0.97 10.19
CA ILE A 81 -11.74 0.00 9.31
C ILE A 81 -12.62 -1.24 9.02
N LYS A 82 -13.55 -1.59 9.92
CA LYS A 82 -14.50 -2.70 9.72
C LYS A 82 -15.49 -2.44 8.58
N LEU A 83 -15.70 -1.16 8.23
CA LEU A 83 -16.55 -0.76 7.11
C LEU A 83 -15.94 -1.15 5.75
N CYS A 84 -14.63 -1.40 5.70
CA CYS A 84 -13.96 -1.88 4.51
C CYS A 84 -13.94 -3.43 4.52
N GLU A 85 -14.67 -4.06 3.59
CA GLU A 85 -14.79 -5.52 3.50
C GLU A 85 -13.46 -6.20 3.11
N ASN A 86 -12.74 -5.59 2.16
CA ASN A 86 -11.52 -6.14 1.58
C ASN A 86 -10.31 -6.00 2.53
N GLU A 87 -9.76 -7.15 2.97
CA GLU A 87 -8.64 -7.19 3.90
C GLU A 87 -7.34 -6.56 3.34
N SER A 88 -7.07 -6.74 2.04
CA SER A 88 -5.92 -6.14 1.37
C SER A 88 -5.95 -4.62 1.41
N GLN A 89 -7.15 -4.03 1.30
CA GLN A 89 -7.36 -2.59 1.38
C GLN A 89 -7.19 -2.08 2.81
N ARG A 90 -7.71 -2.82 3.81
CA ARG A 90 -7.49 -2.52 5.23
C ARG A 90 -6.00 -2.49 5.59
N ARG A 91 -5.25 -3.52 5.18
CA ARG A 91 -3.80 -3.62 5.45
C ARG A 91 -3.01 -2.52 4.75
N SER A 92 -3.33 -2.23 3.49
CA SER A 92 -2.70 -1.14 2.74
C SER A 92 -2.98 0.24 3.36
N LEU A 93 -4.19 0.48 3.86
CA LEU A 93 -4.55 1.70 4.57
C LEU A 93 -3.75 1.86 5.86
N TRP A 94 -3.67 0.80 6.66
CA TRP A 94 -2.91 0.82 7.91
C TRP A 94 -1.42 1.04 7.67
N ALA A 95 -0.85 0.39 6.65
CA ALA A 95 0.53 0.57 6.24
C ALA A 95 0.81 2.00 5.72
N TRP A 96 -0.14 2.59 5.00
CA TRP A 96 -0.05 3.98 4.56
C TRP A 96 -0.05 4.94 5.75
N ALA A 97 -0.96 4.76 6.71
CA ALA A 97 -1.00 5.58 7.92
C ALA A 97 0.27 5.41 8.77
N THR A 98 0.81 4.18 8.83
CA THR A 98 2.10 3.89 9.47
C THR A 98 3.26 4.61 8.80
N ALA A 99 3.26 4.70 7.47
CA ALA A 99 4.28 5.45 6.73
C ALA A 99 4.21 6.96 7.03
N GLN A 100 3.00 7.52 7.19
CA GLN A 100 2.82 8.93 7.54
C GLN A 100 3.24 9.25 8.99
N ALA A 101 2.96 8.34 9.93
CA ALA A 101 3.36 8.48 11.34
C ALA A 101 4.86 8.20 11.60
N GLY A 102 5.71 8.20 10.55
CA GLY A 102 7.16 7.97 10.68
C GLY A 102 7.55 6.51 10.96
N GLY A 103 6.75 5.54 10.51
CA GLY A 103 7.05 4.11 10.55
C GLY A 103 7.74 3.61 9.27
N MET A 104 7.50 2.34 8.92
CA MET A 104 8.03 1.77 7.67
C MET A 104 7.42 2.48 6.44
N PRO A 105 8.22 2.92 5.46
CA PRO A 105 7.67 3.57 4.27
C PRO A 105 6.85 2.56 3.45
N LEU A 106 5.73 3.03 2.86
CA LEU A 106 4.79 2.20 2.11
C LEU A 106 5.46 1.43 0.95
N SER A 107 6.48 2.03 0.32
CA SER A 107 7.27 1.38 -0.75
C SER A 107 8.05 0.16 -0.27
N LYS A 108 8.58 0.21 0.96
CA LYS A 108 9.26 -0.94 1.56
C LYS A 108 8.23 -1.99 1.98
N TRP A 109 7.18 -1.57 2.69
CA TRP A 109 6.12 -2.47 3.15
C TRP A 109 5.46 -3.24 2.00
N SER A 110 5.12 -2.55 0.91
CA SER A 110 4.48 -3.18 -0.25
C SER A 110 5.36 -4.28 -0.87
N LYS A 111 6.67 -4.06 -0.96
CA LYS A 111 7.61 -5.06 -1.49
C LYS A 111 7.89 -6.21 -0.51
N THR A 112 8.01 -5.92 0.79
CA THR A 112 8.46 -6.90 1.78
C THR A 112 7.33 -7.71 2.41
N VAL A 113 6.15 -7.10 2.64
CA VAL A 113 5.04 -7.71 3.39
C VAL A 113 3.98 -8.27 2.46
N GLU A 114 3.49 -7.48 1.50
CA GLU A 114 2.43 -7.93 0.57
C GLU A 114 2.96 -8.44 -0.78
N HIS A 115 4.22 -8.15 -1.12
CA HIS A 115 4.84 -8.46 -2.42
C HIS A 115 4.12 -7.83 -3.61
N ILE A 116 3.73 -6.56 -3.46
CA ILE A 116 2.95 -5.79 -4.43
C ILE A 116 3.70 -4.54 -4.86
N HIS A 117 3.40 -4.04 -6.06
CA HIS A 117 3.94 -2.77 -6.53
C HIS A 117 3.46 -1.59 -5.64
N PRO A 118 4.35 -0.64 -5.27
CA PRO A 118 4.01 0.46 -4.36
C PRO A 118 2.80 1.29 -4.80
N ALA A 119 2.66 1.54 -6.10
CA ALA A 119 1.50 2.27 -6.63
C ALA A 119 0.19 1.55 -6.29
N THR A 120 0.13 0.22 -6.40
CA THR A 120 -1.08 -0.55 -6.09
C THR A 120 -1.45 -0.44 -4.61
N ALA A 121 -0.45 -0.41 -3.72
CA ALA A 121 -0.69 -0.18 -2.28
C ALA A 121 -1.26 1.21 -2.02
N GLU A 122 -0.76 2.26 -2.68
CA GLU A 122 -1.31 3.61 -2.59
C GLU A 122 -2.77 3.67 -3.07
N TRP A 123 -3.08 2.98 -4.17
CA TRP A 123 -4.44 2.90 -4.70
C TRP A 123 -5.39 2.20 -3.73
N ARG A 124 -4.97 1.08 -3.16
CA ARG A 124 -5.74 0.34 -2.17
C ARG A 124 -6.02 1.18 -0.92
N ALA A 125 -5.04 1.94 -0.45
CA ALA A 125 -5.23 2.86 0.68
C ALA A 125 -6.24 3.98 0.35
N LYS A 126 -6.08 4.67 -0.80
CA LYS A 126 -7.03 5.71 -1.24
C LYS A 126 -8.44 5.16 -1.44
N ARG A 127 -8.56 3.94 -1.96
CA ARG A 127 -9.84 3.27 -2.13
C ARG A 127 -10.48 2.94 -0.80
N ALA A 128 -9.72 2.41 0.16
CA ALA A 128 -10.21 2.15 1.51
C ALA A 128 -10.80 3.42 2.15
N ILE A 129 -10.10 4.56 2.03
CA ILE A 129 -10.58 5.86 2.51
C ILE A 129 -11.91 6.23 1.83
N ARG A 130 -12.00 6.07 0.50
CA ARG A 130 -13.24 6.35 -0.24
C ARG A 130 -14.39 5.42 0.17
N VAL A 131 -14.12 4.14 0.39
CA VAL A 131 -15.13 3.16 0.86
C VAL A 131 -15.66 3.55 2.23
N ILE A 132 -14.77 3.83 3.18
CA ILE A 132 -15.14 4.25 4.55
C ILE A 132 -15.94 5.55 4.49
N HIS A 133 -15.46 6.53 3.72
CA HIS A 133 -16.15 7.80 3.52
C HIS A 133 -17.57 7.61 2.99
N ASN A 134 -17.72 6.84 1.92
CA ASN A 134 -19.03 6.56 1.32
C ASN A 134 -19.95 5.86 2.32
N GLN A 135 -19.44 4.87 3.07
CA GLN A 135 -20.23 4.13 4.05
C GLN A 135 -20.72 5.00 5.22
N ILE A 136 -19.91 5.98 5.65
CA ILE A 136 -20.28 6.93 6.70
C ILE A 136 -21.27 7.97 6.18
N GLU A 137 -21.06 8.51 4.98
CA GLU A 137 -21.93 9.55 4.44
C GLU A 137 -23.34 9.04 4.11
N SER A 138 -23.48 7.83 3.57
CA SER A 138 -24.78 7.18 3.31
C SER A 138 -24.62 5.79 2.66
N LYS A 139 -25.62 4.92 2.81
CA LYS A 139 -25.87 3.67 2.04
C LYS A 139 -25.99 3.84 0.49
N ARG A 140 -25.47 4.91 -0.11
CA ARG A 140 -25.56 5.27 -1.54
C ARG A 140 -24.93 4.22 -2.47
N CYS A 141 -24.08 3.34 -1.96
CA CYS A 141 -23.43 2.28 -2.74
C CYS A 141 -23.94 0.86 -2.46
N LEU A 142 -25.11 0.69 -1.82
CA LEU A 142 -25.72 -0.63 -1.58
C LEU A 142 -25.85 -1.50 -2.85
N HIS A 143 -25.93 -0.87 -4.02
CA HIS A 143 -26.15 -1.54 -5.31
C HIS A 143 -24.95 -1.49 -6.26
N ASN A 144 -23.79 -0.97 -5.83
CA ASN A 144 -22.61 -0.82 -6.71
C ASN A 144 -21.41 -1.63 -6.21
N GLN A 145 -21.67 -2.86 -5.74
CA GLN A 145 -20.66 -3.80 -5.24
C GLN A 145 -19.59 -4.18 -6.29
N ASN A 146 -19.87 -3.98 -7.59
CA ASN A 146 -18.95 -4.32 -8.67
C ASN A 146 -17.95 -3.21 -9.01
N ASP A 147 -18.27 -1.95 -8.74
CA ASP A 147 -17.44 -0.80 -9.12
C ASP A 147 -16.18 -0.65 -8.23
N MET A 148 -16.23 -1.26 -7.04
CA MET A 148 -15.22 -1.09 -5.99
C MET A 148 -14.30 -2.31 -5.74
N ASN A 149 -14.46 -3.39 -6.52
CA ASN A 149 -13.73 -4.65 -6.32
C ASN A 149 -12.61 -4.95 -7.33
N GLY A 150 -12.44 -4.15 -8.38
CA GLY A 150 -11.33 -4.37 -9.33
C GLY A 150 -9.97 -4.02 -8.70
N ASP A 151 -9.05 -4.97 -8.56
CA ASP A 151 -7.70 -4.74 -7.99
C ASP A 151 -6.81 -3.80 -8.85
N LEU A 152 -7.26 -3.45 -10.06
CA LEU A 152 -6.55 -2.60 -11.01
C LEU A 152 -7.01 -1.14 -10.94
N SER A 153 -6.18 -0.25 -11.48
CA SER A 153 -6.43 1.19 -11.54
C SER A 153 -7.69 1.50 -12.35
N ASP A 154 -8.61 2.23 -11.73
CA ASP A 154 -9.86 2.73 -12.33
C ASP A 154 -9.62 3.75 -13.47
N THR A 155 -8.42 4.34 -13.48
CA THR A 155 -7.96 5.22 -14.57
C THR A 155 -6.81 4.55 -15.33
N PRO A 156 -6.91 4.37 -16.65
CA PRO A 156 -5.74 4.02 -17.44
C PRO A 156 -4.76 5.19 -17.34
N LYS A 157 -3.59 4.97 -16.74
CA LYS A 157 -2.48 5.92 -16.85
C LYS A 157 -1.93 5.84 -18.28
N ILE A 158 -2.59 6.53 -19.21
CA ILE A 158 -2.06 6.84 -20.55
C ILE A 158 -1.04 7.99 -20.41
N MET A 159 -0.11 7.87 -19.46
CA MET A 159 1.08 8.70 -19.46
C MET A 159 2.23 7.81 -19.87
N ASP A 160 2.98 8.29 -20.85
CA ASP A 160 4.04 7.55 -21.52
C ASP A 160 5.11 7.12 -20.51
N ASN A 161 5.17 5.82 -20.19
CA ASN A 161 6.20 5.24 -19.31
C ASN A 161 7.55 5.07 -20.03
N ARG A 162 7.75 5.69 -21.21
CA ARG A 162 8.99 5.63 -21.99
C ARG A 162 10.23 6.01 -21.17
N ASP A 163 10.10 6.93 -20.21
CA ASP A 163 11.23 7.34 -19.37
C ASP A 163 11.64 6.31 -18.31
N LYS A 164 10.77 5.34 -17.98
CA LYS A 164 11.06 4.28 -17.00
C LYS A 164 11.60 3.00 -17.63
N ILE A 165 11.41 2.82 -18.94
CA ILE A 165 11.97 1.70 -19.71
C ILE A 165 13.25 2.19 -20.38
N ARG A 166 14.26 2.52 -19.57
CA ARG A 166 15.65 2.65 -20.04
C ARG A 166 16.43 1.42 -19.62
N ALA A 167 16.12 0.27 -20.19
CA ALA A 167 16.99 -0.91 -20.18
C ALA A 167 16.44 -1.96 -21.13
N TRP A 168 17.29 -2.47 -22.03
CA TRP A 168 17.03 -3.40 -23.13
C TRP A 168 16.39 -2.80 -24.38
N ARG A 169 17.12 -1.89 -25.03
CA ARG A 169 17.16 -1.87 -26.50
C ARG A 169 18.57 -2.21 -26.93
N ASP A 170 18.67 -3.19 -27.82
CA ASP A 170 19.91 -3.48 -28.54
C ASP A 170 20.23 -2.29 -29.44
N THR A 171 21.50 -1.87 -29.50
CA THR A 171 21.95 -0.69 -30.27
C THR A 171 21.66 -0.82 -31.77
N ASP A 172 21.44 -2.04 -32.24
CA ASP A 172 21.16 -2.34 -33.66
C ASP A 172 19.68 -2.13 -34.05
N THR A 173 18.84 -1.61 -33.14
CA THR A 173 17.42 -1.32 -33.41
C THR A 173 17.12 0.14 -33.76
N GLU A 174 18.14 0.96 -34.01
CA GLU A 174 18.02 2.30 -34.58
C GLU A 174 17.50 2.26 -36.03
N GLY A 175 16.21 1.94 -36.19
CA GLY A 175 15.57 1.92 -37.51
C GLY A 175 14.26 1.13 -37.57
N LEU A 176 14.03 0.21 -36.62
CA LEU A 176 12.78 -0.56 -36.58
C LEU A 176 11.77 0.10 -35.64
N MET A 177 11.16 1.17 -36.15
CA MET A 177 9.84 1.61 -35.68
C MET A 177 8.86 0.42 -35.71
N PRO A 178 8.03 0.17 -34.68
CA PRO A 178 7.13 -0.99 -34.58
C PRO A 178 6.10 -1.16 -35.71
N CYS A 179 6.02 -0.20 -36.64
CA CYS A 179 5.01 -0.14 -37.70
C CYS A 179 5.60 -0.31 -39.12
N TYR A 180 6.87 -0.69 -39.28
CA TYR A 180 7.48 -0.90 -40.62
C TYR A 180 7.24 -2.29 -41.22
N PHE A 181 6.64 -3.23 -40.47
CA PHE A 181 6.27 -4.55 -40.99
C PHE A 181 5.29 -4.45 -42.18
N ASP A 182 4.43 -3.43 -42.19
CA ASP A 182 3.35 -3.31 -43.19
C ASP A 182 3.75 -2.50 -44.43
N GLN A 183 4.88 -1.80 -44.46
CA GLN A 183 5.26 -0.98 -45.63
C GLN A 183 5.65 -1.83 -46.84
N GLN A 184 6.25 -3.02 -46.62
CA GLN A 184 6.56 -3.97 -47.69
C GLN A 184 5.31 -4.73 -48.18
N ILE A 185 4.23 -4.71 -47.39
CA ILE A 185 2.96 -5.38 -47.69
C ILE A 185 1.96 -4.40 -48.34
N ALA A 186 2.15 -3.09 -48.15
CA ALA A 186 1.25 -2.02 -48.58
C ALA A 186 1.03 -1.87 -50.10
N GLY A 187 1.72 -2.64 -50.95
CA GLY A 187 1.57 -2.61 -52.41
C GLY A 187 1.15 -3.93 -53.05
N ILE A 188 1.03 -5.02 -52.28
CA ILE A 188 0.83 -6.35 -52.87
C ILE A 188 -0.64 -6.76 -52.74
N SER A 189 -1.31 -6.92 -53.87
CA SER A 189 -2.68 -7.42 -53.91
C SER A 189 -2.72 -8.85 -53.35
N VAL A 190 -3.61 -9.10 -52.37
CA VAL A 190 -3.81 -10.43 -51.75
C VAL A 190 -4.07 -11.52 -52.80
N LYS A 191 -4.68 -11.16 -53.94
CA LYS A 191 -4.93 -12.08 -55.06
C LYS A 191 -3.64 -12.54 -55.74
N GLU A 192 -2.65 -11.67 -55.88
CA GLU A 192 -1.38 -11.98 -56.54
C GLU A 192 -0.53 -12.93 -55.69
N LEU A 193 -0.49 -12.70 -54.37
CA LEU A 193 0.15 -13.60 -53.40
C LEU A 193 -0.50 -15.00 -53.40
N ALA A 194 -1.83 -15.07 -53.49
CA ALA A 194 -2.55 -16.34 -53.54
C ALA A 194 -2.26 -17.11 -54.84
N LEU A 195 -2.16 -16.43 -55.98
CA LEU A 195 -1.78 -17.02 -57.26
C LEU A 195 -0.33 -17.52 -57.27
N ALA A 196 0.60 -16.75 -56.72
CA ALA A 196 2.00 -17.15 -56.59
C ALA A 196 2.15 -18.44 -55.75
N LYS A 197 1.50 -18.50 -54.58
CA LYS A 197 1.46 -19.72 -53.75
C LYS A 197 0.77 -20.91 -54.41
N ARG A 198 -0.16 -20.67 -55.36
CA ARG A 198 -0.78 -21.76 -56.14
C ARG A 198 0.21 -22.32 -57.17
N ARG A 199 0.95 -21.46 -57.88
CA ARG A 199 2.00 -21.88 -58.82
C ARG A 199 3.11 -22.66 -58.13
N GLU A 200 3.54 -22.24 -56.94
CA GLU A 200 4.54 -22.99 -56.16
C GLU A 200 4.06 -24.37 -55.75
N ARG A 201 2.78 -24.50 -55.35
CA ARG A 201 2.19 -25.81 -55.01
C ARG A 201 2.06 -26.72 -56.22
N ASP A 202 1.66 -26.18 -57.37
CA ASP A 202 1.56 -26.93 -58.62
C ASP A 202 2.94 -27.35 -59.13
N ALA A 203 3.97 -26.50 -58.97
CA ALA A 203 5.36 -26.84 -59.29
C ALA A 203 5.89 -27.95 -58.38
N LYS A 204 5.63 -27.89 -57.07
CA LYS A 204 5.98 -28.95 -56.12
C LYS A 204 5.26 -30.27 -56.44
N ARG A 205 3.98 -30.22 -56.81
CA ARG A 205 3.23 -31.41 -57.25
C ARG A 205 3.84 -32.05 -58.50
N ARG A 206 4.19 -31.24 -59.51
CA ARG A 206 4.87 -31.75 -60.71
C ARG A 206 6.24 -32.33 -60.41
N GLN A 207 7.01 -31.72 -59.51
CA GLN A 207 8.30 -32.26 -59.07
C GLN A 207 8.14 -33.58 -58.31
N SER A 208 7.09 -33.74 -57.50
CA SER A 208 6.81 -35.00 -56.81
C SER A 208 6.20 -36.07 -57.71
N GLU A 209 5.53 -35.70 -58.80
CA GLU A 209 4.99 -36.64 -59.79
C GLU A 209 6.04 -37.07 -60.83
N ALA A 210 7.10 -36.28 -61.00
CA ALA A 210 8.22 -36.56 -61.89
C ALA A 210 9.41 -37.28 -61.20
N ALA A 211 9.33 -37.50 -59.89
CA ALA A 211 10.27 -38.28 -59.08
C ALA A 211 9.66 -39.64 -58.74
#